data_AF-A0A9N8WME4-F1
#
_entry.id   AF-A0A9N8WME4-F1
#
_cell.length_a   1.000
_cell.length_b   1.000
_cell.length_c   1.000
_cell.angle_alpha   90.00
_cell.angle_beta   90.00
_cell.angle_gamma   90.00
#
_symmetry.space_group_name_H-M   'P 1'
#
loop_
_entity.id
_entity.type
_entity.pdbx_description
1 polymer ?
#
loop_
_entity_poly.entity_id
_entity_poly.type
_entity_poly.pdbx_seq_one_letter_code
_entity_poly.pdbx_strand_id
1 'polypeptide(L)'
;MSSLKTNVIKNTGDTTSNNRTDDRVTGALLFGAAFITRLTLFLFPNITQKLGSRVEIITPVTSFTRLTEGLYLFANGVPPYDGGVFHQPPLFLACFQLLSYLPSFSIQLAYIITDLLLAYLLANISRIKQQLYKDYPRLDIELKAGKPIEIDPWIISGLYLFNPLTIASCLSQSTIIFTNLSIVLGTYYSLKNNKSYGMFWIAMATYLSFYPLMLLIPTTLMFTNNAKLDKKKIKNEIYSCAGLYVGWLGGLLVLSYLLVDSWDFLKATYGVM
;
A
#
# COMPACT_ATOMS: atom_id res chain seq x y z
N MET A 1 -15.13 -56.89 13.95
CA MET A 1 -14.21 -55.96 13.26
C MET A 1 -14.98 -54.99 12.35
N SER A 2 -15.91 -54.17 12.90
CA SER A 2 -16.80 -53.30 12.08
C SER A 2 -17.49 -52.15 12.86
N SER A 3 -16.84 -51.52 13.86
CA SER A 3 -17.49 -50.41 14.60
C SER A 3 -16.62 -49.19 14.93
N LEU A 4 -15.31 -49.21 14.62
CA LEU A 4 -14.40 -48.15 15.05
C LEU A 4 -14.07 -47.07 14.00
N LYS A 5 -14.64 -47.14 12.77
CA LYS A 5 -14.31 -46.19 11.69
C LYS A 5 -15.31 -45.03 11.51
N THR A 6 -16.42 -45.00 12.23
CA THR A 6 -17.49 -44.02 11.96
C THR A 6 -17.39 -42.72 12.79
N ASN A 7 -16.59 -42.69 13.86
CA ASN A 7 -16.52 -41.53 14.77
C ASN A 7 -15.40 -40.51 14.48
N VAL A 8 -14.48 -40.77 13.54
CA VAL A 8 -13.37 -39.85 13.25
C VAL A 8 -13.75 -38.80 12.19
N ILE A 9 -14.80 -39.04 11.39
CA ILE A 9 -15.16 -38.17 10.26
C ILE A 9 -16.14 -37.05 10.66
N LYS A 10 -16.80 -37.13 11.83
CA LYS A 10 -17.79 -36.12 12.25
C LYS A 10 -17.21 -34.90 12.98
N ASN A 11 -15.96 -34.94 13.44
CA ASN A 11 -15.41 -33.91 14.34
C ASN A 11 -14.43 -32.90 13.69
N THR A 12 -14.13 -33.05 12.40
CA THR A 12 -13.25 -32.15 11.63
C THR A 12 -14.01 -31.06 10.85
N GLY A 13 -15.34 -31.21 10.70
CA GLY A 13 -16.21 -30.22 10.05
C GLY A 13 -16.59 -29.04 10.93
N ASP A 14 -16.87 -29.27 12.22
CA ASP A 14 -17.28 -28.20 13.15
C ASP A 14 -16.12 -27.36 13.68
N THR A 15 -14.92 -27.95 13.85
CA THR A 15 -13.74 -27.21 14.35
C THR A 15 -13.17 -26.25 13.30
N THR A 16 -13.31 -26.55 12.01
CA THR A 16 -12.82 -25.70 10.92
C THR A 16 -13.79 -24.59 10.53
N SER A 17 -15.10 -24.78 10.74
CA SER A 17 -16.11 -23.71 10.56
C SER A 17 -16.04 -22.70 11.71
N ASN A 18 -15.93 -23.17 12.96
CA ASN A 18 -15.92 -22.32 14.15
C ASN A 18 -14.66 -21.43 14.22
N ASN A 19 -13.48 -21.97 13.90
CA ASN A 19 -12.26 -21.16 13.82
C ASN A 19 -12.33 -20.09 12.72
N ARG A 20 -12.94 -20.39 11.56
CA ARG A 20 -13.07 -19.41 10.47
C ARG A 20 -14.06 -18.29 10.79
N THR A 21 -15.10 -18.56 11.57
CA THR A 21 -16.04 -17.52 12.03
C THR A 21 -15.38 -16.63 13.08
N ASP A 22 -14.65 -17.21 14.02
CA ASP A 22 -13.94 -16.46 15.06
C ASP A 22 -12.84 -15.55 14.47
N ASP A 23 -12.12 -16.03 13.45
CA ASP A 23 -11.12 -15.24 12.72
C ASP A 23 -11.74 -14.02 12.01
N ARG A 24 -12.95 -14.19 11.44
CA ARG A 24 -13.65 -13.09 10.74
C ARG A 24 -14.17 -12.05 11.72
N VAL A 25 -14.70 -12.50 12.86
CA VAL A 25 -15.17 -11.60 13.92
C VAL A 25 -14.00 -10.82 14.51
N THR A 26 -12.87 -11.49 14.78
CA THR A 26 -11.65 -10.86 15.28
C THR A 26 -11.13 -9.81 14.31
N GLY A 27 -11.06 -10.13 13.01
CA GLY A 27 -10.70 -9.15 11.98
C GLY A 27 -11.68 -7.98 11.92
N ALA A 28 -12.98 -8.22 11.93
CA ALA A 28 -13.99 -7.15 11.89
C ALA A 28 -13.91 -6.22 13.11
N LEU A 29 -13.73 -6.77 14.31
CA LEU A 29 -13.56 -5.99 15.54
C LEU A 29 -12.29 -5.15 15.50
N LEU A 30 -11.17 -5.71 15.02
CA LEU A 30 -9.89 -5.01 14.93
C LEU A 30 -9.95 -3.82 13.96
N PHE A 31 -10.51 -4.04 12.76
CA PHE A 31 -10.65 -2.98 11.76
C PHE A 31 -11.71 -1.95 12.18
N GLY A 32 -12.80 -2.38 12.81
CA GLY A 32 -13.82 -1.50 13.38
C GLY A 32 -13.25 -0.60 14.47
N ALA A 33 -12.49 -1.16 15.42
CA ALA A 33 -11.81 -0.39 16.45
C ALA A 33 -10.84 0.62 15.84
N ALA A 34 -9.98 0.18 14.90
CA ALA A 34 -9.01 1.05 14.23
C ALA A 34 -9.68 2.21 13.45
N PHE A 35 -10.82 1.96 12.81
CA PHE A 35 -11.63 2.97 12.14
C PHE A 35 -12.19 3.99 13.14
N ILE A 36 -12.83 3.51 14.21
CA ILE A 36 -13.44 4.36 15.25
C ILE A 36 -12.38 5.21 15.96
N THR A 37 -11.20 4.65 16.25
CA THR A 37 -10.09 5.40 16.85
C THR A 37 -9.66 6.56 15.95
N ARG A 38 -9.45 6.32 14.65
CA ARG A 38 -9.05 7.37 13.70
C ARG A 38 -10.14 8.41 13.53
N LEU A 39 -11.39 7.98 13.36
CA LEU A 39 -12.54 8.88 13.22
C LEU A 39 -12.65 9.79 14.45
N THR A 40 -12.59 9.22 15.65
CA THR A 40 -12.61 9.97 16.91
C THR A 40 -11.47 10.98 16.98
N LEU A 41 -10.25 10.59 16.59
CA LEU A 41 -9.09 11.48 16.61
C LEU A 41 -9.19 12.63 15.59
N PHE A 42 -9.80 12.40 14.42
CA PHE A 42 -10.07 13.46 13.45
C PHE A 42 -11.09 14.49 13.93
N LEU A 43 -11.96 14.15 14.89
CA LEU A 43 -12.87 15.11 15.52
C LEU A 43 -12.14 16.11 16.44
N PHE A 44 -10.86 15.88 16.75
CA PHE A 44 -10.04 16.77 17.58
C PHE A 44 -9.02 17.55 16.74
N PRO A 45 -9.39 18.70 16.14
CA PRO A 45 -8.54 19.44 15.20
C PRO A 45 -7.22 19.92 15.81
N ASN A 46 -7.19 20.16 17.13
CA ASN A 46 -5.97 20.54 17.86
C ASN A 46 -4.85 19.50 17.73
N ILE A 47 -5.20 18.21 17.63
CA ILE A 47 -4.22 17.13 17.48
C ILE A 47 -3.74 17.10 16.02
N THR A 48 -4.67 17.08 15.07
CA THR A 48 -4.39 17.07 13.62
C THR A 48 -3.50 18.24 13.20
N GLN A 49 -3.77 19.47 13.67
CA GLN A 49 -2.98 20.65 13.33
C GLN A 49 -1.57 20.63 13.95
N LYS A 50 -1.44 20.14 15.19
CA LYS A 50 -0.14 19.99 15.84
C LYS A 50 0.73 18.92 15.17
N LEU A 51 0.14 17.81 14.76
CA LEU A 51 0.86 16.78 13.99
C LEU A 51 1.18 17.27 12.58
N GLY A 52 0.25 18.01 11.96
CA GLY A 52 0.36 18.65 10.65
C GLY A 52 1.56 19.59 10.47
N SER A 53 2.08 20.12 11.58
CA SER A 53 3.18 21.09 11.61
C SER A 53 4.52 20.49 12.06
N ARG A 54 4.57 19.19 12.36
CA ARG A 54 5.79 18.51 12.81
C ARG A 54 6.54 17.92 11.63
N VAL A 55 7.78 18.37 11.44
CA VAL A 55 8.69 17.89 10.40
C VAL A 55 9.05 16.41 10.50
N GLU A 56 8.91 15.83 11.70
CA GLU A 56 9.10 14.40 11.95
C GLU A 56 8.01 13.52 11.31
N ILE A 57 6.83 14.10 11.04
CA ILE A 57 5.64 13.38 10.53
C ILE A 57 5.35 13.78 9.08
N ILE A 58 5.56 15.06 8.76
CA ILE A 58 5.36 15.62 7.42
C ILE A 58 6.65 16.25 6.93
N THR A 59 7.06 15.88 5.73
CA THR A 59 8.14 16.57 5.02
C THR A 59 7.55 17.62 4.07
N PRO A 60 8.35 18.60 3.61
CA PRO A 60 7.89 19.58 2.61
C PRO A 60 7.26 18.93 1.37
N VAL A 61 7.72 17.73 1.00
CA VAL A 61 7.22 16.97 -0.17
C VAL A 61 5.94 16.18 0.16
N THR A 62 5.74 15.75 1.40
CA THR A 62 4.57 14.94 1.81
C THR A 62 3.44 15.73 2.48
N SER A 63 3.59 17.06 2.57
CA SER A 63 2.65 17.95 3.24
C SER A 63 1.32 18.12 2.53
N PHE A 64 0.23 17.91 3.27
CA PHE A 64 -1.13 18.21 2.78
C PHE A 64 -1.35 19.72 2.58
N THR A 65 -0.75 20.58 3.40
CA THR A 65 -0.87 22.04 3.25
C THR A 65 -0.34 22.51 1.91
N ARG A 66 0.80 21.97 1.47
CA ARG A 66 1.38 22.25 0.15
C ARG A 66 0.50 21.75 -0.99
N LEU A 67 -0.17 20.60 -0.80
CA LEU A 67 -1.16 20.11 -1.75
C LEU A 67 -2.36 21.05 -1.85
N THR A 68 -2.92 21.52 -0.74
CA THR A 68 -4.05 22.46 -0.76
C THR A 68 -3.69 23.80 -1.38
N GLU A 69 -2.46 24.27 -1.18
CA GLU A 69 -1.94 25.48 -1.81
C GLU A 69 -1.79 25.29 -3.33
N GLY A 70 -1.25 24.16 -3.78
CA GLY A 70 -1.18 23.81 -5.20
C GLY A 70 -2.56 23.69 -5.85
N LEU A 71 -3.54 23.11 -5.16
CA LEU A 71 -4.94 23.04 -5.62
C LEU A 71 -5.55 24.42 -5.77
N TYR A 72 -5.29 25.32 -4.81
CA TYR A 72 -5.79 26.69 -4.87
C TYR A 72 -5.20 27.46 -6.06
N LEU A 73 -3.89 27.32 -6.32
CA LEU A 73 -3.25 27.93 -7.49
C LEU A 73 -3.86 27.40 -8.80
N PHE A 74 -3.96 26.08 -8.91
CA PHE A 74 -4.50 25.42 -10.10
C PHE A 74 -5.96 25.82 -10.38
N ALA A 75 -6.80 25.90 -9.34
CA ALA A 75 -8.20 26.32 -9.47
C ALA A 75 -8.36 27.77 -9.94
N ASN A 76 -7.36 28.63 -9.69
CA ASN A 76 -7.35 30.02 -10.12
C ASN A 76 -6.58 30.24 -11.44
N GLY A 77 -6.23 29.17 -12.16
CA GLY A 77 -5.52 29.25 -13.45
C GLY A 77 -4.05 29.66 -13.34
N VAL A 78 -3.47 29.60 -12.14
CA VAL A 78 -2.05 29.88 -11.91
C VAL A 78 -1.27 28.56 -11.99
N PRO A 79 -0.17 28.47 -12.77
CA PRO A 79 0.61 27.24 -12.85
C PRO A 79 1.12 26.82 -11.46
N PRO A 80 0.78 25.61 -10.97
CA PRO A 80 1.07 25.21 -9.59
C PRO A 80 2.58 25.04 -9.32
N TYR A 81 3.39 24.88 -10.36
CA TYR A 81 4.83 24.62 -10.26
C TYR A 81 5.73 25.87 -10.35
N ASP A 82 5.17 27.04 -10.69
CA ASP A 82 5.94 28.27 -10.97
C ASP A 82 6.43 29.00 -9.70
N GLY A 83 5.96 28.58 -8.52
CA GLY A 83 6.32 29.19 -7.22
C GLY A 83 7.30 28.39 -6.36
N GLY A 84 7.71 27.19 -6.78
CA GLY A 84 8.61 26.32 -5.98
C GLY A 84 8.02 25.78 -4.67
N VAL A 85 6.69 25.90 -4.49
CA VAL A 85 5.99 25.50 -3.27
C VAL A 85 5.35 24.11 -3.38
N PHE A 86 5.02 23.69 -4.60
CA PHE A 86 4.35 22.43 -4.89
C PHE A 86 5.30 21.44 -5.58
N HIS A 87 5.47 20.26 -4.98
CA HIS A 87 6.40 19.23 -5.45
C HIS A 87 5.71 17.89 -5.76
N GLN A 88 4.37 17.82 -5.74
CA GLN A 88 3.67 16.57 -5.98
C GLN A 88 3.28 16.40 -7.45
N PRO A 89 3.11 15.17 -7.93
CA PRO A 89 2.83 14.93 -9.35
C PRO A 89 1.42 15.43 -9.78
N PRO A 90 1.23 15.82 -11.06
CA PRO A 90 -0.04 16.38 -11.53
C PRO A 90 -1.26 15.48 -11.40
N LEU A 91 -1.11 14.16 -11.61
CA LEU A 91 -2.23 13.22 -11.47
C LEU A 91 -2.74 13.14 -10.03
N PHE A 92 -1.82 13.30 -9.08
CA PHE A 92 -2.15 13.33 -7.67
C PHE A 92 -2.94 14.61 -7.34
N LEU A 93 -2.53 15.75 -7.91
CA LEU A 93 -3.26 17.02 -7.82
C LEU A 93 -4.69 16.88 -8.38
N ALA A 94 -4.84 16.33 -9.60
CA ALA A 94 -6.14 16.14 -10.24
C ALA A 94 -7.07 15.23 -9.42
N CYS A 95 -6.53 14.17 -8.80
CA CYS A 95 -7.30 13.29 -7.92
C CYS A 95 -7.85 14.03 -6.69
N PHE A 96 -7.03 14.86 -6.05
CA PHE A 96 -7.45 15.64 -4.89
C PHE A 96 -8.35 16.82 -5.26
N GLN A 97 -8.23 17.37 -6.47
CA GLN A 97 -9.20 18.33 -6.99
C GLN A 97 -10.57 17.69 -7.12
N LEU A 98 -10.65 16.47 -7.67
CA LEU A 98 -11.91 15.73 -7.74
C LEU A 98 -12.48 15.46 -6.34
N LEU A 99 -11.63 15.09 -5.39
CA LEU A 99 -12.02 14.84 -4.00
C LEU A 99 -12.48 16.12 -3.27
N SER A 100 -12.03 17.29 -3.73
CA SER A 100 -12.41 18.60 -3.16
C SER A 100 -13.82 19.03 -3.57
N TYR A 101 -14.42 18.45 -4.62
CA TYR A 101 -15.84 18.62 -4.95
C TYR A 101 -16.77 17.78 -4.05
N LEU A 102 -16.22 16.84 -3.28
CA LEU A 102 -16.97 16.03 -2.34
C LEU A 102 -17.02 16.70 -0.95
N PRO A 103 -17.88 16.22 -0.03
CA PRO A 103 -17.96 16.76 1.33
C PRO A 103 -16.61 16.80 2.04
N SER A 104 -16.43 17.74 2.97
CA SER A 104 -15.16 17.96 3.69
C SER A 104 -14.62 16.72 4.42
N PHE A 105 -15.50 15.81 4.85
CA PHE A 105 -15.09 14.55 5.49
C PHE A 105 -14.55 13.50 4.51
N SER A 106 -14.76 13.65 3.20
CA SER A 106 -14.34 12.68 2.18
C SER A 106 -12.83 12.51 2.11
N ILE A 107 -12.07 13.59 2.33
CA ILE A 107 -10.61 13.52 2.40
C ILE A 107 -10.19 12.67 3.60
N GLN A 108 -10.72 12.96 4.80
CA GLN A 108 -10.42 12.20 6.01
C GLN A 108 -10.76 10.71 5.84
N LEU A 109 -11.94 10.40 5.27
CA LEU A 109 -12.31 9.02 4.97
C LEU A 109 -11.36 8.35 3.98
N ALA A 110 -10.91 9.06 2.94
CA ALA A 110 -9.95 8.50 1.98
C ALA A 110 -8.66 8.07 2.67
N TYR A 111 -8.13 8.88 3.60
CA TYR A 111 -6.95 8.51 4.40
C TYR A 111 -7.21 7.30 5.32
N ILE A 112 -8.34 7.28 6.03
CA ILE A 112 -8.69 6.15 6.90
C ILE A 112 -8.84 4.86 6.09
N ILE A 113 -9.58 4.90 4.98
CA ILE A 113 -9.82 3.74 4.11
C ILE A 113 -8.49 3.24 3.52
N THR A 114 -7.63 4.15 3.07
CA THR A 114 -6.31 3.79 2.51
C THR A 114 -5.44 3.10 3.57
N ASP A 115 -5.47 3.57 4.81
CA ASP A 115 -4.69 2.99 5.91
C ASP A 115 -5.24 1.61 6.35
N LEU A 116 -6.56 1.43 6.38
CA LEU A 116 -7.18 0.13 6.60
C LEU A 116 -6.85 -0.84 5.45
N LEU A 117 -6.89 -0.37 4.21
CA LEU A 117 -6.55 -1.18 3.03
C LEU A 117 -5.09 -1.65 3.09
N LEU A 118 -4.17 -0.78 3.51
CA LEU A 118 -2.77 -1.13 3.76
C LEU A 118 -2.64 -2.28 4.75
N ALA A 119 -3.29 -2.19 5.91
CA ALA A 119 -3.27 -3.25 6.91
C ALA A 119 -3.82 -4.58 6.37
N TYR A 120 -4.94 -4.52 5.65
CA TYR A 120 -5.55 -5.69 5.02
C TYR A 120 -4.63 -6.35 3.99
N LEU A 121 -3.98 -5.56 3.14
CA LEU A 121 -3.02 -6.07 2.17
C LEU A 121 -1.80 -6.70 2.85
N LEU A 122 -1.31 -6.11 3.94
CA LEU A 122 -0.17 -6.63 4.69
C LEU A 122 -0.46 -8.01 5.30
N ALA A 123 -1.65 -8.18 5.88
CA ALA A 123 -2.13 -9.49 6.33
C ALA A 123 -2.19 -10.51 5.18
N ASN A 124 -2.72 -10.13 4.02
CA ASN A 124 -2.78 -11.03 2.88
C ASN A 124 -1.40 -11.38 2.31
N ILE A 125 -0.47 -10.43 2.28
CA ILE A 125 0.93 -10.68 1.92
C ILE A 125 1.54 -11.72 2.87
N SER A 126 1.30 -11.60 4.17
CA SER A 126 1.76 -12.58 5.16
C SER A 126 1.17 -13.97 4.91
N ARG A 127 -0.14 -14.06 4.62
CA ARG A 127 -0.80 -15.34 4.27
C ARG A 127 -0.13 -16.00 3.06
N ILE A 128 0.05 -15.23 1.98
CA ILE A 128 0.65 -15.74 0.75
C ILE A 128 2.10 -16.18 1.01
N LYS A 129 2.88 -15.37 1.75
CA LYS A 129 4.25 -15.72 2.12
C LYS A 129 4.29 -17.02 2.93
N GLN A 130 3.47 -17.17 3.96
CA GLN A 130 3.46 -18.39 4.78
C GLN A 130 3.12 -19.64 3.96
N GLN A 131 2.23 -19.52 2.98
CA GLN A 131 1.90 -20.61 2.05
C GLN A 131 3.05 -20.94 1.10
N LEU A 132 3.69 -19.93 0.50
CA LEU A 132 4.80 -20.12 -0.43
C LEU A 132 6.02 -20.76 0.23
N TYR A 133 6.30 -20.41 1.49
CA TYR A 133 7.46 -20.90 2.24
C TYR A 133 7.13 -22.09 3.17
N LYS A 134 6.05 -22.82 2.89
CA LYS A 134 5.67 -23.98 3.71
C LYS A 134 6.66 -25.13 3.58
N ASP A 135 7.14 -25.37 2.36
CA ASP A 135 8.00 -26.52 2.02
C ASP A 135 9.50 -26.17 2.00
N TYR A 136 9.86 -24.95 2.41
CA TYR A 136 11.26 -24.51 2.47
C TYR A 136 11.90 -24.94 3.80
N PRO A 137 13.20 -25.27 3.82
CA PRO A 137 13.90 -25.61 5.05
C PRO A 137 13.86 -24.42 6.00
N ARG A 138 13.51 -24.67 7.27
CA ARG A 138 13.43 -23.68 8.34
C ARG A 138 14.42 -24.01 9.44
N LEU A 139 14.82 -23.00 10.20
CA LEU A 139 15.62 -23.23 11.41
C LEU A 139 14.76 -23.89 12.49
N ASP A 140 15.39 -24.69 13.35
CA ASP A 140 14.70 -25.39 14.45
C ASP A 140 13.96 -24.43 15.40
N ILE A 141 14.46 -23.21 15.57
CA ILE A 141 13.81 -22.15 16.36
C ILE A 141 12.49 -21.65 15.75
N GLU A 142 12.28 -21.85 14.45
CA GLU A 142 11.04 -21.48 13.74
C GLU A 142 10.03 -22.63 13.68
N LEU A 143 10.36 -23.77 14.30
CA LEU A 143 9.53 -24.96 14.37
C LEU A 143 9.03 -25.17 15.80
N LYS A 144 7.71 -25.23 15.97
CA LYS A 144 7.08 -25.64 17.23
C LYS A 144 6.51 -27.04 17.04
N ALA A 145 7.08 -28.01 17.77
CA ALA A 145 6.73 -29.44 17.64
C ALA A 145 6.83 -29.96 16.19
N GLY A 146 7.89 -29.57 15.47
CA GLY A 146 8.14 -29.99 14.09
C GLY A 146 7.23 -29.33 13.04
N LYS A 147 6.36 -28.38 13.43
CA LYS A 147 5.54 -27.59 12.52
C LYS A 147 6.02 -26.15 12.45
N PRO A 148 5.98 -25.51 11.28
CA PRO A 148 6.29 -24.09 11.15
C PRO A 148 5.42 -23.24 12.09
N ILE A 149 6.03 -22.30 12.80
CA ILE A 149 5.29 -21.30 13.57
C ILE A 149 4.59 -20.39 12.56
N GLU A 150 3.26 -20.52 12.46
CA GLU A 150 2.41 -19.66 11.65
C GLU A 150 2.01 -18.43 12.47
N ILE A 151 2.20 -17.25 11.88
CA ILE A 151 1.80 -15.98 12.51
C ILE A 151 0.40 -15.67 12.02
N ASP A 152 -0.54 -15.46 12.93
CA ASP A 152 -1.87 -15.03 12.54
C ASP A 152 -1.77 -13.68 11.77
N PRO A 153 -2.22 -13.63 10.51
CA PRO A 153 -2.25 -12.43 9.69
C PRO A 153 -2.92 -11.22 10.36
N TRP A 154 -3.91 -11.45 11.23
CA TRP A 154 -4.60 -10.36 11.93
C TRP A 154 -3.71 -9.65 12.95
N ILE A 155 -2.73 -10.35 13.54
CA ILE A 155 -1.74 -9.74 14.43
C ILE A 155 -0.92 -8.70 13.66
N ILE A 156 -0.56 -8.99 12.41
CA ILE A 156 0.19 -8.06 11.55
C ILE A 156 -0.64 -6.83 11.24
N SER A 157 -1.93 -7.00 10.92
CA SER A 157 -2.86 -5.87 10.78
C SER A 157 -2.96 -5.05 12.05
N GLY A 158 -3.07 -5.70 13.22
CA GLY A 158 -3.13 -5.02 14.51
C GLY A 158 -1.88 -4.20 14.81
N LEU A 159 -0.70 -4.80 14.65
CA LEU A 159 0.58 -4.13 14.84
C LEU A 159 0.73 -2.91 13.92
N TYR A 160 0.26 -2.99 12.68
CA TYR A 160 0.27 -1.86 11.76
C TYR A 160 -0.76 -0.79 12.14
N LEU A 161 -2.01 -1.18 12.43
CA LEU A 161 -3.12 -0.26 12.67
C LEU A 161 -3.03 0.48 14.00
N PHE A 162 -2.41 -0.12 15.00
CA PHE A 162 -2.18 0.48 16.32
C PHE A 162 -0.76 1.02 16.49
N ASN A 163 0.04 1.10 15.42
CA ASN A 163 1.32 1.77 15.44
C ASN A 163 1.10 3.29 15.59
N PRO A 164 1.69 3.96 16.60
CA PRO A 164 1.52 5.40 16.79
C PRO A 164 1.96 6.22 15.57
N LEU A 165 2.97 5.76 14.82
CA LEU A 165 3.46 6.45 13.63
C LEU A 165 2.46 6.40 12.46
N THR A 166 1.78 5.27 12.26
CA THR A 166 0.78 5.13 11.17
C THR A 166 -0.45 5.95 11.47
N ILE A 167 -0.90 5.94 12.73
CA ILE A 167 -1.98 6.80 13.22
C ILE A 167 -1.60 8.27 13.03
N ALA A 168 -0.39 8.67 13.43
CA ALA A 168 0.08 10.05 13.28
C ALA A 168 0.19 10.49 11.80
N SER A 169 0.69 9.61 10.92
CA SER A 169 0.77 9.87 9.48
C SER A 169 -0.62 10.02 8.84
N CYS A 170 -1.60 9.24 9.30
CA CYS A 170 -2.99 9.33 8.84
C CYS A 170 -3.64 10.64 9.31
N LEU A 171 -3.51 10.96 10.60
CA LEU A 171 -4.09 12.19 11.17
C LEU A 171 -3.46 13.47 10.62
N SER A 172 -2.19 13.42 10.24
CA SER A 172 -1.49 14.53 9.60
C SER A 172 -1.80 14.66 8.10
N GLN A 173 -2.60 13.76 7.53
CA GLN A 173 -2.96 13.71 6.12
C GLN A 173 -1.72 13.64 5.20
N SER A 174 -0.68 12.95 5.65
CA SER A 174 0.57 12.83 4.90
C SER A 174 0.39 12.04 3.60
N THR A 175 0.80 12.60 2.48
CA THR A 175 0.62 11.98 1.15
C THR A 175 1.45 10.71 0.96
N ILE A 176 2.40 10.44 1.86
CA ILE A 176 3.22 9.23 1.90
C ILE A 176 2.39 7.94 1.95
N ILE A 177 1.17 8.00 2.52
CA ILE A 177 0.30 6.84 2.66
C ILE A 177 -0.07 6.27 1.27
N PHE A 178 -0.27 7.12 0.25
CA PHE A 178 -0.59 6.67 -1.11
C PHE A 178 0.62 6.02 -1.79
N THR A 179 1.83 6.54 -1.56
CA THR A 179 3.07 5.92 -2.01
C THR A 179 3.25 4.55 -1.36
N ASN A 180 3.05 4.45 -0.05
CA ASN A 180 3.12 3.19 0.69
C ASN A 180 2.08 2.18 0.20
N LEU A 181 0.84 2.62 -0.06
CA LEU A 181 -0.20 1.76 -0.62
C LEU A 181 0.22 1.20 -1.98
N SER A 182 0.77 2.04 -2.86
CA SER A 182 1.23 1.64 -4.18
C SER A 182 2.35 0.58 -4.10
N ILE A 183 3.31 0.75 -3.18
CA ILE A 183 4.38 -0.23 -2.90
C ILE A 183 3.80 -1.58 -2.45
N VAL A 184 2.87 -1.55 -1.49
CA VAL A 184 2.27 -2.76 -0.92
C VAL A 184 1.41 -3.48 -1.96
N LEU A 185 0.64 -2.75 -2.78
CA LEU A 185 -0.12 -3.31 -3.90
C LEU A 185 0.80 -3.94 -4.94
N GLY A 186 1.88 -3.25 -5.33
CA GLY A 186 2.88 -3.79 -6.25
C GLY A 186 3.47 -5.11 -5.75
N THR A 187 3.83 -5.16 -4.47
CA THR A 187 4.35 -6.38 -3.83
C THR A 187 3.31 -7.50 -3.77
N TYR A 188 2.06 -7.16 -3.42
CA TYR A 188 0.94 -8.11 -3.35
C TYR A 188 0.63 -8.74 -4.71
N TYR A 189 0.51 -7.95 -5.77
CA TYR A 189 0.30 -8.47 -7.12
C TYR A 189 1.51 -9.24 -7.65
N SER A 190 2.73 -8.87 -7.21
CA SER A 190 3.94 -9.62 -7.52
C SER A 190 3.92 -11.03 -6.91
N LEU A 191 3.50 -11.15 -5.65
CA LEU A 191 3.31 -12.45 -5.00
C LEU A 191 2.20 -13.28 -5.66
N LYS A 192 1.15 -12.63 -6.17
CA LYS A 192 0.08 -13.29 -6.95
C LYS A 192 0.47 -13.63 -8.40
N ASN A 193 1.72 -13.40 -8.78
CA ASN A 193 2.25 -13.63 -10.12
C ASN A 193 1.51 -12.85 -11.23
N ASN A 194 0.95 -11.69 -10.90
CA ASN A 194 0.32 -10.81 -11.88
C ASN A 194 1.26 -9.67 -12.27
N LYS A 195 2.01 -9.89 -13.35
CA LYS A 195 3.07 -9.00 -13.83
C LYS A 195 2.57 -7.60 -14.17
N SER A 196 1.44 -7.49 -14.88
CA SER A 196 0.93 -6.20 -15.35
C SER A 196 0.54 -5.29 -14.19
N TYR A 197 -0.33 -5.76 -13.28
CA TYR A 197 -0.72 -4.97 -12.11
C TYR A 197 0.44 -4.74 -11.15
N GLY A 198 1.33 -5.72 -10.95
CA GLY A 198 2.52 -5.55 -10.11
C GLY A 198 3.40 -4.40 -10.62
N MET A 199 3.74 -4.41 -11.91
CA MET A 199 4.57 -3.36 -12.51
C MET A 199 3.86 -2.00 -12.56
N PHE A 200 2.54 -1.98 -12.80
CA PHE A 200 1.75 -0.75 -12.74
C PHE A 200 1.83 -0.07 -11.37
N TRP A 201 1.62 -0.81 -10.28
CA TRP A 201 1.64 -0.24 -8.94
C TRP A 201 3.05 0.20 -8.49
N ILE A 202 4.10 -0.49 -8.94
CA ILE A 202 5.49 -0.04 -8.71
C ILE A 202 5.82 1.21 -9.56
N ALA A 203 5.31 1.29 -10.79
CA ALA A 203 5.40 2.50 -11.61
C ALA A 203 4.65 3.67 -10.95
N MET A 204 3.44 3.44 -10.44
CA MET A 204 2.68 4.43 -9.68
C MET A 204 3.42 4.88 -8.41
N ALA A 205 4.05 3.95 -7.68
CA ALA A 205 4.88 4.30 -6.53
C ALA A 205 6.08 5.16 -6.93
N THR A 206 6.74 4.85 -8.05
CA THR A 206 7.87 5.65 -8.57
C THR A 206 7.42 7.02 -9.07
N TYR A 207 6.21 7.08 -9.62
CA TYR A 207 5.61 8.32 -10.07
C TYR A 207 5.30 9.24 -8.87
N LEU A 208 4.79 8.71 -7.76
CA LEU A 208 4.50 9.46 -6.53
C LEU A 208 5.76 9.85 -5.73
N SER A 209 6.81 9.04 -5.77
CA SER A 209 8.10 9.29 -5.11
C SER A 209 9.20 8.56 -5.86
N PHE A 210 10.42 9.10 -5.93
CA PHE A 210 11.48 8.47 -6.74
C PHE A 210 12.02 7.14 -6.15
N TYR A 211 12.13 7.05 -4.82
CA TYR A 211 12.79 5.95 -4.11
C TYR A 211 12.26 4.52 -4.39
N PRO A 212 10.94 4.28 -4.55
CA PRO A 212 10.38 2.97 -4.87
C PRO A 212 10.87 2.35 -6.18
N LEU A 213 11.59 3.08 -7.04
CA LEU A 213 12.30 2.52 -8.19
C LEU A 213 13.21 1.34 -7.80
N MET A 214 13.84 1.40 -6.61
CA MET A 214 14.70 0.33 -6.10
C MET A 214 13.94 -0.99 -5.92
N LEU A 215 12.62 -0.95 -5.73
CA LEU A 215 11.78 -2.13 -5.57
C LEU A 215 11.48 -2.86 -6.89
N LEU A 216 11.89 -2.31 -8.04
CA LEU A 216 11.80 -3.01 -9.33
C LEU A 216 12.64 -4.29 -9.33
N ILE A 217 13.82 -4.28 -8.69
CA ILE A 217 14.69 -5.45 -8.60
C ILE A 217 14.04 -6.59 -7.78
N PRO A 218 13.63 -6.38 -6.51
CA PRO A 218 13.00 -7.46 -5.75
C PRO A 218 11.69 -7.95 -6.36
N THR A 219 10.86 -7.08 -6.94
CA THR A 219 9.60 -7.50 -7.57
C THR A 219 9.82 -8.34 -8.83
N THR A 220 10.79 -7.97 -9.68
CA THR A 220 11.18 -8.80 -10.84
C THR A 220 11.71 -10.17 -10.40
N LEU A 221 12.54 -10.21 -9.35
CA LEU A 221 13.03 -11.47 -8.79
C LEU A 221 11.89 -12.36 -8.28
N MET A 222 10.88 -11.78 -7.62
CA MET A 222 9.71 -12.54 -7.14
C MET A 222 8.95 -13.24 -8.28
N PHE A 223 8.82 -12.61 -9.45
CA PHE A 223 8.22 -13.28 -10.62
C PHE A 223 9.08 -14.42 -11.14
N THR A 224 10.41 -14.24 -11.16
CA THR A 224 11.33 -15.27 -11.66
C THR A 224 11.47 -16.47 -10.72
N ASN A 225 11.29 -16.30 -9.41
CA ASN A 225 11.39 -17.40 -8.45
C ASN A 225 10.15 -18.32 -8.48
N ASN A 226 8.97 -17.74 -8.73
CA ASN A 226 7.71 -18.50 -8.81
C ASN A 226 7.62 -19.38 -10.06
N ALA A 227 8.25 -18.95 -11.15
CA ALA A 227 8.30 -19.70 -12.38
C ALA A 227 9.63 -20.46 -12.40
N LYS A 228 9.64 -21.79 -12.23
CA LYS A 228 10.84 -22.65 -12.38
C LYS A 228 11.36 -22.57 -13.83
N LEU A 229 12.02 -21.47 -14.18
CA LEU A 229 12.34 -21.09 -15.56
C LEU A 229 13.80 -21.37 -15.88
N ASP A 230 14.05 -21.85 -17.09
CA ASP A 230 15.38 -21.91 -17.67
C ASP A 230 16.02 -20.51 -17.73
N LYS A 231 17.36 -20.44 -17.64
CA LYS A 231 18.14 -19.19 -17.66
C LYS A 231 17.77 -18.26 -18.83
N LYS A 232 17.39 -18.80 -19.99
CA LYS A 232 16.98 -18.02 -21.18
C LYS A 232 15.58 -17.40 -21.02
N LYS A 233 14.66 -18.07 -20.33
CA LYS A 233 13.31 -17.56 -20.03
C LYS A 233 13.35 -16.50 -18.94
N ILE A 234 14.26 -16.62 -17.96
CA ILE A 234 14.47 -15.59 -16.91
C ILE A 234 14.82 -14.24 -17.53
N LYS A 235 15.76 -14.19 -18.49
CA LYS A 235 16.12 -12.93 -19.18
C LYS A 235 14.90 -12.30 -19.86
N ASN A 236 14.10 -13.10 -20.56
CA ASN A 236 12.89 -12.61 -21.22
C ASN A 236 11.86 -12.06 -20.23
N GLU A 237 11.71 -12.69 -19.07
CA GLU A 237 10.82 -12.20 -18.00
C GLU A 237 11.29 -10.86 -17.43
N ILE A 238 12.60 -10.69 -17.24
CA ILE A 238 13.17 -9.42 -16.77
C ILE A 238 12.91 -8.31 -17.80
N TYR A 239 13.19 -8.56 -19.08
CA TYR A 239 12.92 -7.58 -20.15
C TYR A 239 11.42 -7.27 -20.27
N SER A 240 10.55 -8.27 -20.12
CA SER A 240 9.10 -8.07 -20.13
C SER A 240 8.62 -7.21 -18.97
N CYS A 241 9.11 -7.46 -17.75
CA CYS A 241 8.76 -6.65 -16.59
C CYS A 241 9.28 -5.21 -16.72
N ALA A 242 10.52 -5.04 -17.17
CA ALA A 242 11.10 -3.72 -17.42
C ALA A 242 10.31 -2.96 -18.49
N GLY A 243 9.94 -3.61 -19.59
CA GLY A 243 9.11 -3.02 -20.65
C GLY A 243 7.73 -2.59 -20.15
N LEU A 244 7.05 -3.43 -19.35
CA LEU A 244 5.76 -3.07 -18.74
C LEU A 244 5.89 -1.90 -17.77
N TYR A 245 6.92 -1.90 -16.92
CA TYR A 245 7.18 -0.81 -15.99
C TYR A 245 7.40 0.52 -16.71
N VAL A 246 8.28 0.54 -17.72
CA VAL A 246 8.56 1.74 -18.51
C VAL A 246 7.31 2.21 -19.26
N GLY A 247 6.53 1.27 -19.81
CA GLY A 247 5.25 1.57 -20.47
C GLY A 247 4.25 2.25 -19.53
N TRP A 248 4.06 1.71 -18.32
CA TRP A 248 3.16 2.31 -17.33
C TRP A 248 3.66 3.67 -16.82
N LEU A 249 4.95 3.78 -16.49
CA LEU A 249 5.54 5.02 -16.01
C LEU A 249 5.48 6.12 -17.09
N GLY A 250 5.83 5.78 -18.33
CA GLY A 250 5.69 6.67 -19.48
C GLY A 250 4.24 7.11 -19.69
N GLY A 251 3.28 6.18 -19.58
CA GLY A 251 1.85 6.49 -19.66
C GLY A 251 1.39 7.47 -18.59
N LEU A 252 1.83 7.30 -17.33
CA LEU A 252 1.52 8.22 -16.23
C LEU A 252 2.14 9.62 -16.48
N LEU A 253 3.37 9.68 -16.97
CA LEU A 253 4.03 10.96 -17.28
C LEU A 253 3.36 11.68 -18.46
N VAL A 254 2.98 10.96 -19.52
CA VAL A 254 2.26 11.53 -20.66
C VAL A 254 0.89 12.04 -20.21
N LEU A 255 0.16 11.28 -19.39
CA LEU A 255 -1.13 11.73 -18.86
C LEU A 255 -0.97 12.97 -17.95
N SER A 256 0.15 13.07 -17.23
CA SER A 256 0.50 14.26 -16.45
C SER A 256 0.79 15.47 -17.32
N TYR A 257 1.53 15.27 -18.41
CA TYR A 257 1.80 16.30 -19.40
C TYR A 257 0.51 16.82 -20.03
N LEU A 258 -0.43 15.93 -20.39
CA LEU A 258 -1.73 16.32 -20.93
C LEU A 258 -2.62 17.10 -19.96
N LEU A 259 -2.35 17.03 -18.64
CA LEU A 259 -3.11 17.75 -17.61
C LEU A 259 -2.59 19.16 -17.34
N VAL A 260 -1.27 19.37 -17.46
CA VAL A 260 -0.60 20.62 -17.09
C VAL A 260 -0.10 21.39 -18.31
N ASP A 261 -0.03 20.73 -19.47
CA ASP A 261 0.54 21.22 -20.73
C ASP A 261 2.00 21.71 -20.62
N SER A 262 2.72 21.30 -19.57
CA SER A 262 4.13 21.64 -19.38
C SER A 262 4.93 20.47 -18.79
N TRP A 263 6.25 20.48 -18.98
CA TRP A 263 7.18 19.50 -18.40
C TRP A 263 7.82 19.99 -17.10
N ASP A 264 7.45 21.19 -16.62
CA ASP A 264 8.07 21.82 -15.45
C ASP A 264 7.83 21.00 -14.18
N PHE A 265 6.74 20.24 -14.14
CA PHE A 265 6.43 19.32 -13.05
C PHE A 265 7.53 18.27 -12.84
N LEU A 266 8.25 17.82 -13.89
CA LEU A 266 9.33 16.84 -13.72
C LEU A 266 10.44 17.40 -12.82
N LYS A 267 10.87 18.63 -13.10
CA LYS A 267 11.93 19.29 -12.33
C LYS A 267 11.44 19.66 -10.93
N ALA A 268 10.20 20.13 -10.82
CA ALA A 268 9.61 20.51 -9.54
C ALA A 268 9.35 19.30 -8.63
N THR A 269 8.96 18.15 -9.18
CA THR A 269 8.64 16.93 -8.42
C THR A 269 9.87 16.08 -8.10
N TYR A 270 10.76 15.87 -9.07
CA TYR A 270 11.91 14.96 -8.90
C TYR A 270 13.24 15.68 -8.68
N GLY A 271 13.33 16.99 -8.99
CA GLY A 271 14.57 17.75 -8.85
C GLY A 271 14.84 18.29 -7.43
N VAL A 272 13.91 18.08 -6.50
CA VAL A 272 14.01 18.53 -5.09
C VAL A 272 14.32 17.34 -4.15
N MET A 273 14.41 16.12 -4.70
CA MET A 273 14.80 14.90 -3.96
C MET A 273 16.31 14.66 -3.99
#